data_AF-A0A1H7EKD9-F1
#
_entry.id   AF-A0A1H7EKD9-F1
#
_cell.length_a   1.000
_cell.length_b   1.000
_cell.length_c   1.000
_cell.angle_alpha   90.00
_cell.angle_beta   90.00
_cell.angle_gamma   90.00
#
_symmetry.space_group_name_H-M   'P 1'
#
loop_
_entity.id
_entity.type
_entity.pdbx_description
1 polymer ?
#
loop_
_entity_poly.entity_id
_entity_poly.type
_entity_poly.pdbx_seq_one_letter_code
_entity_poly.pdbx_strand_id
1 'polypeptide(L)'
;MGVSAQSAAQTWRCGNTYADRPCDGGKTVKVEDQRSDQDRRAADAGTRSAQTHADHLERTRLTQEKAAHDRDQRAAREGRSAAMAERRLAMSEQKERERARKAASEPRKSSMSFSGGPGAKAAGGDAPERKKKKRKSAE
;
A
#
# COMPACT_ATOMS: atom_id res chain seq x y z
N MET A 1 34.45 25.02 1.35
CA MET A 1 35.77 24.34 1.49
C MET A 1 36.75 25.38 2.00
N GLY A 2 36.97 25.45 3.31
CA GLY A 2 37.94 26.36 3.92
C GLY A 2 39.14 25.53 4.36
N VAL A 3 40.25 25.64 3.65
CA VAL A 3 41.54 25.14 4.11
C VAL A 3 42.03 26.12 5.17
N SER A 4 41.79 25.82 6.45
CA SER A 4 42.51 26.49 7.52
C SER A 4 43.91 25.87 7.56
N ALA A 5 44.84 26.54 6.89
CA ALA A 5 46.26 26.24 6.99
C ALA A 5 46.64 26.24 8.48
N GLN A 6 47.05 25.09 8.98
CA GLN A 6 47.65 24.95 10.31
C GLN A 6 49.10 25.46 10.23
N SER A 7 49.29 26.73 9.86
CA SER A 7 50.44 27.47 10.36
C SER A 7 50.29 27.47 11.88
N ALA A 8 51.28 26.95 12.62
CA ALA A 8 51.27 26.88 14.07
C ALA A 8 50.60 28.13 14.65
N ALA A 9 49.34 27.98 15.11
CA ALA A 9 48.49 29.11 15.42
C ALA A 9 49.07 29.77 16.67
N GLN A 10 49.75 30.90 16.48
CA GLN A 10 50.20 31.71 17.60
C GLN A 10 48.96 32.38 18.18
N THR A 11 48.65 32.11 19.44
CA THR A 11 47.58 32.80 20.15
C THR A 11 48.20 33.87 21.04
N TRP A 12 47.66 35.08 21.00
CA TRP A 12 48.10 36.20 21.83
C TRP A 12 47.14 36.40 22.99
N ARG A 13 47.67 36.67 24.18
CA ARG A 13 46.89 37.10 25.33
C ARG A 13 46.84 38.63 25.38
N CYS A 14 45.69 39.16 25.01
CA CYS A 14 45.37 40.58 24.99
C CYS A 14 44.61 40.93 26.27
N GLY A 15 45.34 41.25 27.35
CA GLY A 15 44.74 41.46 28.67
C GLY A 15 44.09 40.19 29.24
N ASN A 16 42.75 40.17 29.36
CA ASN A 16 41.98 39.03 29.89
C ASN A 16 41.39 38.11 28.80
N THR A 17 41.64 38.40 27.53
CA THR A 17 41.10 37.67 26.39
C THR A 17 42.21 37.10 25.52
N TYR A 18 41.93 35.96 24.89
CA TYR A 18 42.81 35.33 23.91
C TYR A 18 42.39 35.75 22.50
N ALA A 19 43.35 35.97 21.61
CA ALA A 19 43.10 36.34 20.22
C ALA A 19 44.09 35.64 19.28
N ASP A 20 43.63 35.31 18.08
CA ASP A 20 44.47 34.72 17.00
C ASP A 20 45.12 35.79 16.11
N ARG A 21 45.11 37.06 16.56
CA ARG A 21 45.82 38.17 15.93
C ARG A 21 46.67 38.90 16.97
N PRO A 22 47.85 39.41 16.59
CA PRO A 22 48.67 40.20 17.49
C PRO A 22 47.94 41.47 17.90
N CYS A 23 48.05 41.82 19.17
CA CYS A 23 47.43 42.97 19.79
C CYS A 23 48.49 43.79 20.53
N ASP A 24 48.24 45.08 20.67
CA ASP A 24 49.20 45.99 21.28
C ASP A 24 49.37 45.67 22.78
N GLY A 25 50.60 45.40 23.20
CA GLY A 25 50.91 44.86 24.54
C GLY A 25 50.55 43.39 24.77
N GLY A 26 50.12 42.66 23.74
CA GLY A 26 49.77 41.24 23.83
C GLY A 26 50.98 40.33 23.99
N LYS A 27 50.90 39.35 24.90
CA LYS A 27 51.95 38.33 25.05
C LYS A 27 51.61 37.10 24.21
N THR A 28 52.57 36.63 23.41
CA THR A 28 52.43 35.38 22.66
C THR A 28 52.35 34.22 23.65
N VAL A 29 51.29 33.43 23.57
CA VAL A 29 51.08 32.22 24.34
C VAL A 29 51.36 31.03 23.42
N LYS A 30 52.28 30.16 23.85
CA LYS A 30 52.54 28.91 23.15
C LYS A 30 51.40 27.94 23.45
N VAL A 31 50.47 27.82 22.52
CA VAL A 31 49.40 26.84 22.58
C VAL A 31 49.92 25.56 21.92
N GLU A 32 50.14 24.54 22.73
CA GLU A 32 50.44 23.20 22.23
C GLU A 32 49.13 22.50 21.88
N ASP A 33 48.68 22.64 20.62
CA ASP A 33 47.61 21.81 20.08
C ASP A 33 48.18 20.43 19.77
N GLN A 34 47.92 19.47 20.66
CA GLN A 34 48.41 18.09 20.56
C GLN A 34 47.70 17.26 19.48
N ARG A 35 46.79 17.86 18.69
CA ARG A 35 46.13 17.17 17.58
C ARG A 35 47.15 16.83 16.51
N SER A 36 47.62 15.59 16.55
CA SER A 36 48.59 15.10 15.59
C SER A 36 47.92 14.81 14.25
N ASP A 37 48.73 14.76 13.19
CA ASP A 37 48.26 14.27 11.88
C ASP A 37 47.73 12.83 11.94
N GLN A 38 48.13 12.05 12.95
CA GLN A 38 47.59 10.71 13.20
C GLN A 38 46.15 10.79 13.71
N ASP A 39 45.86 11.68 14.65
CA ASP A 39 44.51 11.88 15.20
C ASP A 39 43.54 12.36 14.13
N ARG A 40 44.00 13.28 13.26
CA ARG A 40 43.21 13.75 12.12
C ARG A 40 42.85 12.60 11.17
N ARG A 41 43.83 11.78 10.80
CA ARG A 41 43.59 10.61 9.91
C ARG A 41 42.68 9.58 10.56
N ALA A 42 42.80 9.35 11.87
CA ALA A 42 41.92 8.45 12.61
C ALA A 42 40.47 8.97 12.63
N ALA A 43 40.28 10.27 12.88
CA ALA A 43 38.96 10.91 12.85
C ALA A 43 38.31 10.87 11.45
N ASP A 44 39.09 11.12 10.39
CA ASP A 44 38.61 11.04 9.01
C ASP A 44 38.23 9.60 8.63
N ALA A 45 39.02 8.61 9.05
CA ALA A 45 38.70 7.21 8.83
C ALA A 45 37.41 6.79 9.56
N GLY A 46 37.25 7.21 10.82
CA GLY A 46 36.01 6.99 11.58
C GLY A 46 34.80 7.63 10.91
N THR A 47 34.94 8.86 10.43
CA THR A 47 33.87 9.57 9.71
C THR A 47 33.45 8.84 8.44
N ARG A 48 34.41 8.40 7.62
CA ARG A 48 34.11 7.62 6.41
C ARG A 48 33.40 6.31 6.73
N SER A 49 33.86 5.59 7.75
CA SER A 49 33.22 4.34 8.18
C SER A 49 31.81 4.55 8.73
N ALA A 50 31.57 5.66 9.44
CA ALA A 50 30.24 5.99 9.95
C ALA A 50 29.28 6.36 8.81
N GLN A 51 29.76 7.10 7.80
CA GLN A 51 28.98 7.44 6.61
C GLN A 51 28.58 6.19 5.83
N THR A 52 29.51 5.27 5.57
CA THR A 52 29.18 4.02 4.85
C THR A 52 28.18 3.16 5.62
N HIS A 53 28.29 3.10 6.95
CA HIS A 53 27.34 2.38 7.77
C HIS A 53 25.95 3.05 7.76
N ALA A 54 25.89 4.39 7.81
CA ALA A 54 24.64 5.13 7.71
C ALA A 54 23.93 4.89 6.36
N ASP A 55 24.66 4.97 5.25
CA ASP A 55 24.13 4.71 3.91
C ASP A 55 23.60 3.28 3.79
N HIS A 56 24.28 2.32 4.41
CA HIS A 56 23.83 0.93 4.43
C HIS A 56 22.52 0.75 5.20
N LEU A 57 22.39 1.40 6.36
CA LEU A 57 21.16 1.39 7.15
C LEU A 57 20.00 2.06 6.41
N GLU A 58 20.26 3.17 5.71
CA GLU A 58 19.24 3.85 4.90
C GLU A 58 18.72 2.94 3.78
N ARG A 59 19.60 2.31 3.01
CA ARG A 59 19.20 1.35 1.95
C ARG A 59 18.40 0.20 2.52
N THR A 60 18.82 -0.32 3.67
CA THR A 60 18.13 -1.41 4.36
C THR A 60 16.72 -0.97 4.80
N ARG A 61 16.60 0.22 5.37
CA ARG A 61 15.31 0.80 5.75
C ARG A 61 14.39 0.97 4.53
N LEU A 62 14.88 1.56 3.44
CA LEU A 62 14.08 1.79 2.23
C LEU A 62 13.60 0.49 1.59
N THR A 63 14.44 -0.55 1.58
CA THR A 63 14.03 -1.87 1.06
C THR A 63 12.96 -2.53 1.93
N GLN A 64 13.07 -2.43 3.25
CA GLN A 64 12.05 -2.94 4.19
C GLN A 64 10.73 -2.18 4.09
N GLU A 65 10.78 -0.84 4.02
CA GLU A 65 9.60 0.01 3.85
C GLU A 65 8.88 -0.32 2.54
N LYS A 66 9.62 -0.45 1.44
CA LYS A 66 9.06 -0.85 0.15
C LYS A 66 8.41 -2.24 0.23
N ALA A 67 9.09 -3.21 0.82
CA ALA A 67 8.55 -4.56 0.96
C ALA A 67 7.31 -4.63 1.86
N ALA A 68 7.23 -3.79 2.89
CA ALA A 68 6.02 -3.63 3.71
C ALA A 68 4.89 -3.01 2.88
N HIS A 69 5.15 -1.88 2.23
CA HIS A 69 4.18 -1.21 1.37
C HIS A 69 3.62 -2.13 0.28
N ASP A 70 4.48 -2.92 -0.39
CA ASP A 70 4.04 -3.85 -1.43
C ASP A 70 3.16 -4.98 -0.86
N ARG A 71 3.42 -5.45 0.36
CA ARG A 71 2.57 -6.42 1.06
C ARG A 71 1.21 -5.81 1.38
N ASP A 72 1.18 -4.59 1.90
CA ASP A 72 -0.06 -3.90 2.24
C ASP A 72 -0.91 -3.62 0.98
N GLN A 73 -0.28 -3.23 -0.12
CA GLN A 73 -0.97 -3.02 -1.40
C GLN A 73 -1.55 -4.33 -1.96
N ARG A 74 -0.83 -5.45 -1.83
CA ARG A 74 -1.36 -6.77 -2.22
C ARG A 74 -2.54 -7.17 -1.34
N ALA A 75 -2.39 -7.09 -0.02
CA ALA A 75 -3.46 -7.39 0.93
C ALA A 75 -4.71 -6.51 0.69
N ALA A 76 -4.53 -5.22 0.39
CA ALA A 76 -5.64 -4.34 0.07
C ALA A 76 -6.34 -4.70 -1.26
N ARG A 77 -5.59 -5.15 -2.27
CA ARG A 77 -6.17 -5.63 -3.54
C ARG A 77 -6.93 -6.93 -3.35
N GLU A 78 -6.36 -7.86 -2.59
CA GLU A 78 -6.97 -9.14 -2.25
C GLU A 78 -8.23 -8.96 -1.39
N GLY A 79 -8.20 -8.06 -0.41
CA GLY A 79 -9.38 -7.73 0.39
C GLY A 79 -10.51 -7.15 -0.47
N ARG A 80 -10.19 -6.27 -1.44
CA ARG A 80 -11.19 -5.74 -2.38
C ARG A 80 -11.73 -6.81 -3.32
N SER A 81 -10.88 -7.70 -3.84
CA SER A 81 -11.33 -8.76 -4.75
C SER A 81 -12.17 -9.80 -4.02
N ALA A 82 -11.79 -10.18 -2.80
CA ALA A 82 -12.55 -11.07 -1.92
C ALA A 82 -13.93 -10.48 -1.61
N ALA A 83 -14.02 -9.22 -1.17
CA ALA A 83 -15.30 -8.56 -0.89
C ALA A 83 -16.23 -8.53 -2.12
N MET A 84 -15.68 -8.30 -3.32
CA MET A 84 -16.47 -8.33 -4.56
C MET A 84 -16.92 -9.76 -4.93
N ALA A 85 -16.09 -10.77 -4.67
CA ALA A 85 -16.45 -12.17 -4.87
C ALA A 85 -17.56 -12.60 -3.90
N GLU A 86 -17.43 -12.27 -2.61
CA GLU A 86 -18.46 -12.51 -1.59
C GLU A 86 -19.78 -11.84 -1.97
N ARG A 87 -19.75 -10.58 -2.41
CA ARG A 87 -20.96 -9.89 -2.88
C ARG A 87 -21.62 -10.60 -4.06
N ARG A 88 -20.84 -11.14 -5.00
CA ARG A 88 -21.39 -11.91 -6.14
C ARG A 88 -22.04 -13.20 -5.67
N LEU A 89 -21.40 -13.92 -4.75
CA LEU A 89 -21.95 -15.16 -4.17
C LEU A 89 -23.23 -14.88 -3.38
N ALA A 90 -23.24 -13.85 -2.53
CA ALA A 90 -24.42 -13.44 -1.78
C ALA A 90 -25.60 -13.07 -2.70
N MET A 91 -25.34 -12.34 -3.80
CA MET A 91 -26.37 -12.02 -4.79
C MET A 91 -26.89 -13.26 -5.52
N SER A 92 -26.02 -14.23 -5.85
CA SER A 92 -26.47 -15.49 -6.44
C SER A 92 -27.32 -16.32 -5.47
N GLU A 93 -26.93 -16.36 -4.20
CA GLU A 93 -27.68 -17.08 -3.16
C GLU A 93 -29.04 -16.42 -2.91
N GLN A 94 -29.10 -15.09 -2.85
CA GLN A 94 -30.38 -14.37 -2.75
C GLN A 94 -31.30 -14.70 -3.93
N LYS A 95 -30.77 -14.71 -5.15
CA LYS A 95 -31.55 -15.05 -6.35
C LYS A 95 -32.06 -16.50 -6.32
N GLU A 96 -31.27 -17.42 -5.80
CA GLU A 96 -31.68 -18.82 -5.63
C GLU A 96 -32.79 -18.95 -4.57
N ARG A 97 -32.64 -18.28 -3.42
CA ARG A 97 -33.67 -18.23 -2.38
C ARG A 97 -34.98 -17.63 -2.90
N GLU A 98 -34.91 -16.57 -3.71
CA GLU A 98 -36.09 -15.96 -4.33
C GLU A 98 -36.78 -16.93 -5.30
N ARG A 99 -36.01 -17.64 -6.15
CA ARG A 99 -36.55 -18.66 -7.05
C ARG A 99 -37.21 -19.80 -6.29
N ALA A 100 -36.58 -20.29 -5.22
CA ALA A 100 -37.14 -21.33 -4.36
C ALA A 100 -38.45 -20.86 -3.70
N ARG A 101 -38.47 -19.62 -3.17
CA ARG A 101 -39.67 -19.02 -2.60
C ARG A 101 -40.80 -18.89 -3.63
N LYS A 102 -40.47 -18.44 -4.85
CA LYS A 102 -41.44 -18.31 -5.93
C LYS A 102 -42.03 -19.68 -6.31
N ALA A 103 -41.19 -20.69 -6.49
CA ALA A 103 -41.62 -22.06 -6.79
C ALA A 103 -42.50 -22.65 -5.68
N ALA A 104 -42.23 -22.34 -4.41
CA ALA A 104 -43.05 -22.77 -3.29
C ALA A 104 -44.40 -22.03 -3.20
N SER A 105 -44.44 -20.76 -3.60
CA SER A 105 -45.67 -19.94 -3.62
C SER A 105 -46.55 -20.16 -4.85
N GLU A 106 -46.01 -20.75 -5.91
CA GLU A 106 -46.77 -21.03 -7.12
C GLU A 106 -47.84 -22.08 -6.80
N PRO A 107 -49.14 -21.75 -6.95
CA PRO A 107 -50.20 -22.68 -6.61
C PRO A 107 -50.01 -23.93 -7.47
N ARG A 108 -49.83 -25.09 -6.82
CA ARG A 108 -49.74 -26.36 -7.52
C ARG A 108 -51.01 -26.48 -8.36
N LYS A 109 -50.85 -26.52 -9.68
CA LYS A 109 -51.97 -26.82 -10.59
C LYS A 109 -52.61 -28.09 -10.06
N SER A 110 -53.85 -27.99 -9.59
CA SER A 110 -54.61 -29.10 -9.03
C SER A 110 -54.83 -30.13 -10.13
N SER A 111 -53.89 -31.05 -10.32
CA SER A 111 -54.05 -32.23 -11.18
C SER A 111 -54.90 -33.30 -10.50
N MET A 112 -55.94 -32.86 -9.79
CA MET A 112 -57.03 -33.67 -9.29
C MET A 112 -58.32 -33.13 -9.93
N SER A 113 -58.37 -33.19 -11.27
CA SER A 113 -59.67 -33.33 -11.92
C SER A 113 -60.18 -34.72 -11.52
N PHE A 114 -61.04 -34.78 -10.50
CA PHE A 114 -61.86 -35.94 -10.20
C PHE A 114 -62.74 -36.21 -11.42
N SER A 115 -62.31 -37.14 -12.28
CA SER A 115 -63.16 -37.69 -13.34
C SER A 115 -64.04 -38.78 -12.74
N GLY A 116 -65.10 -38.37 -12.05
CA GLY A 116 -66.18 -39.26 -11.63
C GLY A 116 -67.40 -39.07 -12.52
N GLY A 117 -67.75 -40.11 -13.28
CA GLY A 117 -69.10 -40.32 -13.85
C GLY A 117 -69.29 -39.96 -15.34
N PRO A 118 -69.89 -40.86 -16.15
CA PRO A 118 -70.14 -40.61 -17.57
C PRO A 118 -71.39 -39.75 -17.73
N GLY A 119 -71.24 -38.55 -18.31
CA GLY A 119 -72.42 -37.78 -18.70
C GLY A 119 -72.21 -36.27 -18.76
N ALA A 120 -71.46 -35.77 -19.73
CA ALA A 120 -71.73 -34.47 -20.34
C ALA A 120 -70.90 -34.32 -21.62
N LYS A 121 -71.59 -34.33 -22.76
CA LYS A 121 -71.05 -33.94 -24.06
C LYS A 121 -70.69 -32.45 -24.05
N ALA A 122 -69.50 -32.08 -24.52
CA ALA A 122 -69.28 -31.07 -25.55
C ALA A 122 -67.77 -30.91 -25.80
N ALA A 123 -67.37 -31.32 -27.00
CA ALA A 123 -66.03 -31.19 -27.55
C ALA A 123 -65.80 -29.80 -28.18
N GLY A 124 -64.53 -29.40 -28.24
CA GLY A 124 -63.96 -28.42 -29.20
C GLY A 124 -63.93 -26.98 -28.66
N GLY A 125 -62.78 -26.34 -28.46
CA GLY A 125 -61.78 -25.98 -29.47
C GLY A 125 -62.20 -24.62 -30.05
N ASP A 126 -61.54 -23.48 -29.84
CA ASP A 126 -60.15 -23.15 -30.15
C ASP A 126 -59.79 -21.79 -29.49
N ALA A 127 -58.54 -21.64 -29.02
CA ALA A 127 -57.96 -20.36 -28.60
C ALA A 127 -56.84 -19.98 -29.57
N PRO A 128 -56.77 -18.75 -30.11
CA PRO A 128 -55.84 -18.43 -31.18
C PRO A 128 -54.39 -18.25 -30.72
N GLU A 129 -53.52 -18.72 -31.60
CA GLU A 129 -52.07 -18.90 -31.56
C GLU A 129 -51.27 -17.60 -31.28
N ARG A 130 -50.38 -17.61 -30.28
CA ARG A 130 -49.42 -16.50 -30.04
C ARG A 130 -48.20 -16.64 -30.96
N LYS A 131 -48.13 -15.82 -32.01
CA LYS A 131 -46.99 -15.70 -32.94
C LYS A 131 -45.66 -15.44 -32.21
N LYS A 132 -44.69 -16.33 -32.41
CA LYS A 132 -43.28 -16.17 -31.98
C LYS A 132 -42.59 -15.10 -32.84
N LYS A 133 -42.05 -14.03 -32.21
CA LYS A 133 -41.16 -13.07 -32.88
C LYS A 133 -39.80 -13.71 -33.17
N LYS A 134 -39.48 -13.83 -34.47
CA LYS A 134 -38.18 -14.27 -35.01
C LYS A 134 -37.09 -13.25 -34.64
N ARG A 135 -36.05 -13.69 -33.94
CA ARG A 135 -34.82 -12.89 -33.73
C ARG A 135 -34.05 -12.86 -35.04
N LYS A 136 -33.71 -11.64 -35.50
CA LYS A 136 -32.83 -11.40 -36.65
C LYS A 136 -31.38 -11.62 -36.19
N SER A 137 -30.71 -12.60 -36.78
CA SER A 137 -29.25 -12.75 -36.69
C SER A 137 -28.61 -11.63 -37.54
N ALA A 138 -27.65 -10.93 -36.96
CA ALA A 138 -26.80 -9.98 -37.67
C ALA A 138 -25.48 -10.70 -38.01
N GLU A 139 -25.15 -10.66 -39.30
CA GLU A 139 -23.78 -10.80 -39.82
C GLU A 139 -23.10 -9.43 -39.73
#